data_AF-A0A974UC87-F1
#
_entry.id   AF-A0A974UC87-F1
#
_cell.length_a   1.000
_cell.length_b   1.000
_cell.length_c   1.000
_cell.angle_alpha   90.00
_cell.angle_beta   90.00
_cell.angle_gamma   90.00
#
_symmetry.space_group_name_H-M   'P 1'
#
loop_
_entity.id
_entity.type
_entity.pdbx_description
1 polymer ?
#
loop_
_entity_poly.entity_id
_entity_poly.type
_entity_poly.pdbx_seq_one_letter_code
_entity_poly.pdbx_strand_id
1 'polypeptide(L)'
;MDQTTILLTILGMAAVTYLPRVIPLLALTGRRLPEVVIDWLGYVPPAVLAAMLLPSLVVSDGQSAINAENLFFWAALPTFAAAILTRNLFVPVLVGMAVVIVGRLLMV
;
A
#
# COMPACT_ATOMS: atom_id res chain seq x y z
N MET A 1 -29.18 16.30 -1.33
CA MET A 1 -28.89 15.08 -2.11
C MET A 1 -30.14 14.23 -2.09
N ASP A 2 -30.65 13.88 -3.27
CA ASP A 2 -31.93 13.15 -3.41
C ASP A 2 -31.78 11.71 -2.86
N GLN A 3 -32.75 11.20 -2.09
CA GLN A 3 -32.69 9.83 -1.53
C GLN A 3 -32.51 8.77 -2.63
N THR A 4 -33.13 9.02 -3.78
CA THR A 4 -33.00 8.20 -4.99
C THR A 4 -31.54 8.13 -5.47
N THR A 5 -30.82 9.26 -5.48
CA THR A 5 -29.41 9.32 -5.87
C THR A 5 -28.53 8.52 -4.92
N ILE A 6 -28.79 8.58 -3.60
CA ILE A 6 -28.04 7.83 -2.59
C ILE A 6 -28.24 6.33 -2.78
N LEU A 7 -29.49 5.90 -3.00
CA LEU A 7 -29.80 4.49 -3.21
C LEU A 7 -29.15 3.96 -4.50
N LEU A 8 -29.19 4.74 -5.59
CA LEU A 8 -28.53 4.40 -6.86
C LEU A 8 -27.00 4.34 -6.74
N THR A 9 -26.38 5.25 -5.97
CA THR A 9 -24.92 5.21 -5.74
C THR A 9 -24.51 4.03 -4.88
N ILE A 10 -25.28 3.67 -3.84
CA ILE A 10 -25.01 2.47 -3.03
C ILE A 10 -25.12 1.21 -3.89
N LEU A 11 -26.18 1.09 -4.69
CA LEU A 11 -26.38 -0.07 -5.58
C LEU A 11 -25.28 -0.16 -6.66
N GLY A 12 -24.91 0.99 -7.24
CA GLY A 12 -23.80 1.08 -8.20
C GLY A 12 -22.45 0.68 -7.58
N MET A 13 -22.13 1.22 -6.40
CA MET A 13 -20.90 0.87 -5.67
C MET A 13 -20.87 -0.61 -5.27
N ALA A 14 -22.00 -1.14 -4.81
CA ALA A 14 -22.13 -2.55 -4.49
C ALA A 14 -21.85 -3.41 -5.72
N ALA A 15 -22.49 -3.12 -6.86
CA ALA A 15 -22.26 -3.84 -8.10
C ALA A 15 -20.79 -3.80 -8.54
N VAL A 16 -20.17 -2.62 -8.59
CA VAL A 16 -18.78 -2.42 -9.04
C VAL A 16 -17.76 -3.05 -8.07
N THR A 17 -18.08 -3.19 -6.78
CA THR A 17 -17.20 -3.84 -5.80
C THR A 17 -17.36 -5.37 -5.81
N TYR A 18 -18.60 -5.86 -5.90
CA TYR A 18 -18.90 -7.29 -5.84
C TYR A 18 -18.57 -8.02 -7.14
N LEU A 19 -18.84 -7.44 -8.31
CA LEU A 19 -18.52 -8.06 -9.61
C LEU A 19 -17.06 -8.54 -9.68
N PRO A 20 -16.04 -7.66 -9.51
CA PRO A 20 -14.65 -8.07 -9.64
C PRO A 20 -14.18 -9.02 -8.53
N ARG A 21 -14.90 -9.15 -7.40
CA ARG A 21 -14.62 -10.16 -6.38
C ARG A 21 -15.27 -11.50 -6.67
N VAL A 22 -16.53 -11.50 -7.10
CA VAL A 22 -17.32 -12.73 -7.33
C VAL A 22 -16.95 -13.40 -8.63
N ILE A 23 -16.58 -12.64 -9.67
CA ILE A 23 -16.14 -13.20 -10.95
C ILE A 23 -14.94 -14.16 -10.78
N PRO A 24 -13.81 -13.76 -10.15
CA PRO A 24 -12.71 -14.67 -9.90
C PRO A 24 -13.09 -15.77 -8.91
N LEU A 25 -13.90 -15.48 -7.88
CA LEU A 25 -14.33 -16.51 -6.92
C LEU A 25 -15.11 -17.63 -7.63
N LEU A 26 -16.10 -17.30 -8.46
CA LEU A 26 -16.91 -18.25 -9.22
C LEU A 26 -16.10 -18.96 -10.31
N ALA A 27 -15.23 -18.24 -11.02
CA ALA A 27 -14.38 -18.82 -12.07
C ALA A 27 -13.38 -19.86 -11.50
N LEU A 28 -12.94 -19.68 -10.26
CA LEU A 28 -12.03 -20.57 -9.56
C LEU A 28 -12.75 -21.64 -8.73
N THR A 29 -14.08 -21.53 -8.52
CA THR A 29 -14.85 -22.52 -7.75
C THR A 29 -14.85 -23.85 -8.52
N GLY A 30 -14.15 -24.85 -7.98
CA GLY A 30 -14.07 -26.20 -8.56
C GLY A 30 -12.85 -26.48 -9.46
N ARG A 31 -12.00 -25.48 -9.74
CA ARG A 31 -10.72 -25.69 -10.44
C ARG A 31 -9.57 -25.64 -9.44
N ARG A 32 -8.71 -26.67 -9.43
CA ARG A 32 -7.43 -26.61 -8.72
C ARG A 32 -6.55 -25.61 -9.46
N LEU A 33 -6.38 -24.40 -8.91
CA LEU A 33 -5.38 -23.48 -9.43
C LEU A 33 -4.01 -24.13 -9.31
N PRO A 34 -3.14 -23.99 -10.32
CA PRO A 34 -1.75 -24.43 -10.18
C PRO A 34 -1.11 -23.63 -9.03
N GLU A 35 -0.29 -24.30 -8.21
CA GLU A 35 0.37 -23.69 -7.03
C GLU A 35 1.11 -22.40 -7.39
N VAL A 36 1.72 -22.34 -8.57
CA VAL A 36 2.42 -21.15 -9.11
C VAL A 36 1.53 -19.90 -9.12
N VAL A 37 0.25 -20.03 -9.46
CA VAL A 37 -0.67 -18.87 -9.54
C VAL A 37 -1.10 -18.43 -8.14
N ILE A 38 -1.25 -19.37 -7.21
CA ILE A 38 -1.58 -19.06 -5.81
C ILE A 38 -0.42 -18.30 -5.16
N ASP A 39 0.81 -18.79 -5.34
CA ASP A 39 2.02 -18.13 -4.85
C ASP A 39 2.15 -16.73 -5.45
N TRP A 40 1.94 -16.59 -6.76
CA TRP A 40 1.98 -15.29 -7.44
C TRP A 40 0.91 -14.31 -6.90
N LEU A 41 -0.33 -14.77 -6.69
CA LEU A 41 -1.41 -13.97 -6.09
C LEU A 41 -1.04 -13.51 -4.67
N GLY A 42 -0.32 -14.32 -3.91
CA GLY A 42 0.18 -13.97 -2.57
C GLY A 42 1.13 -12.77 -2.57
N TYR A 43 1.85 -12.51 -3.67
CA TYR A 43 2.73 -11.34 -3.82
C TYR A 43 2.02 -10.07 -4.30
N VAL A 44 0.78 -10.17 -4.81
CA VAL A 44 0.04 -9.01 -5.29
C VAL A 44 -0.21 -7.97 -4.19
N PRO A 45 -0.73 -8.33 -3.00
CA PRO A 45 -0.95 -7.35 -1.93
C PRO A 45 0.31 -6.57 -1.51
N PRO A 46 1.46 -7.21 -1.17
CA PRO A 46 2.65 -6.46 -0.79
C PRO A 46 3.25 -5.66 -1.96
N ALA A 47 3.15 -6.15 -3.20
CA ALA A 47 3.61 -5.40 -4.37
C ALA A 47 2.80 -4.12 -4.59
N VAL A 48 1.47 -4.19 -4.44
CA VAL A 48 0.59 -3.01 -4.55
C VAL A 48 0.90 -2.01 -3.42
N LEU A 49 1.06 -2.47 -2.18
CA LEU A 49 1.43 -1.60 -1.06
C LEU A 49 2.78 -0.91 -1.30
N ALA A 50 3.78 -1.64 -1.80
CA ALA A 50 5.08 -1.07 -2.15
C ALA A 50 4.97 -0.05 -3.29
N ALA A 51 4.18 -0.34 -4.32
CA ALA A 51 3.94 0.55 -5.45
C ALA A 51 3.15 1.81 -5.07
N MET A 52 2.30 1.75 -4.04
CA MET A 52 1.63 2.92 -3.47
C MET A 52 2.57 3.74 -2.57
N LEU A 53 3.43 3.07 -1.80
CA LEU A 53 4.39 3.71 -0.89
C LEU A 53 5.48 4.46 -1.65
N LEU A 54 6.07 3.85 -2.69
CA LEU A 54 7.20 4.43 -3.42
C LEU A 54 6.95 5.85 -3.96
N PRO A 55 5.85 6.14 -4.68
CA PRO A 55 5.56 7.49 -5.14
C PRO A 55 5.30 8.45 -3.97
N SER A 56 4.70 7.97 -2.86
CA SER A 56 4.48 8.81 -1.67
C SER A 56 5.80 9.27 -1.02
N LEU A 57 6.91 8.56 -1.26
CA LEU A 57 8.24 8.91 -0.77
C LEU A 57 9.03 9.80 -1.75
N VAL A 58 8.83 9.61 -3.05
CA VAL A 58 9.63 10.24 -4.12
C VAL A 58 8.98 11.51 -4.68
N VAL A 59 7.65 11.58 -4.68
CA VAL A 59 6.88 12.67 -5.28
C VAL A 59 5.90 13.20 -4.24
N SER A 60 6.08 14.45 -3.83
CA SER A 60 5.12 15.17 -2.98
C SER A 60 4.59 16.38 -3.76
N ASP A 61 3.25 16.48 -3.89
CA ASP A 61 2.55 17.61 -4.52
C ASP A 61 3.03 18.01 -5.93
N GLY A 62 3.27 17.02 -6.80
CA GLY A 62 3.57 17.27 -8.21
C GLY A 62 4.97 17.82 -8.50
N GLN A 63 5.82 17.95 -7.47
CA GLN A 63 7.23 18.28 -7.62
C GLN A 63 8.10 17.10 -7.16
N SER A 64 9.28 16.95 -7.79
CA SER A 64 10.26 15.94 -7.36
C SER A 64 10.74 16.30 -5.96
N ALA A 65 10.22 15.60 -4.95
CA ALA A 65 10.63 15.77 -3.57
C ALA A 65 11.97 15.04 -3.28
N ILE A 66 12.82 14.93 -4.31
CA ILE A 66 14.19 14.44 -4.24
C ILE A 66 15.09 15.61 -3.84
N ASN A 67 14.78 16.25 -2.71
CA ASN A 67 15.57 17.31 -2.12
C ASN A 67 16.08 16.83 -0.76
N ALA A 68 17.26 17.31 -0.34
CA ALA A 68 17.88 16.94 0.94
C ALA A 68 17.01 17.25 2.18
N GLU A 69 16.00 18.10 2.02
CA GLU A 69 14.98 18.45 3.01
C GLU A 69 13.83 17.42 3.13
N ASN A 70 13.68 16.48 2.20
CA ASN A 70 12.61 15.49 2.28
C ASN A 70 12.99 14.39 3.28
N LEU A 71 12.61 14.63 4.53
CA LEU A 71 12.82 13.73 5.64
C LEU A 71 12.24 12.32 5.40
N PHE A 72 11.12 12.21 4.69
CA PHE A 72 10.48 10.91 4.44
C PHE A 72 11.30 10.03 3.51
N PHE A 73 11.98 10.62 2.53
CA PHE A 73 12.88 9.89 1.65
C PHE A 73 14.09 9.33 2.42
N TRP A 74 14.73 10.17 3.24
CA TRP A 74 15.84 9.74 4.09
C TRP A 74 15.42 8.76 5.18
N ALA A 75 14.19 8.85 5.69
CA ALA A 75 13.65 7.90 6.67
C ALA A 75 13.34 6.53 6.06
N ALA A 76 13.03 6.45 4.77
CA ALA A 76 12.73 5.19 4.09
C ALA A 76 13.95 4.27 4.00
N LEU A 77 15.15 4.81 3.78
CA LEU A 77 16.42 4.06 3.70
C LEU A 77 16.73 3.21 4.95
N PRO A 78 16.84 3.79 6.16
CA PRO A 78 17.10 3.03 7.38
C PRO A 78 15.92 2.11 7.74
N THR A 79 14.69 2.50 7.44
CA THR A 79 13.50 1.66 7.63
C THR A 79 13.55 0.41 6.77
N PHE A 80 13.95 0.55 5.51
CA PHE A 80 14.09 -0.57 4.58
C PHE A 80 15.25 -1.50 4.98
N ALA A 81 16.38 -0.93 5.41
CA ALA A 81 17.50 -1.71 5.94
C ALA A 81 17.11 -2.52 7.18
N ALA A 82 16.35 -1.91 8.11
CA ALA A 82 15.84 -2.58 9.30
C ALA A 82 14.84 -3.70 8.95
N ALA A 83 14.01 -3.51 7.93
CA ALA A 83 13.06 -4.51 7.44
C ALA A 83 13.77 -5.78 6.92
N ILE A 84 14.82 -5.60 6.11
CA ILE A 84 15.60 -6.72 5.55
C ILE A 84 16.35 -7.47 6.67
N LEU A 85 16.97 -6.75 7.60
CA LEU A 85 17.82 -7.35 8.62
C LEU A 85 17.02 -8.16 9.65
N THR A 86 15.85 -7.68 10.05
CA THR A 86 15.11 -8.28 11.17
C THR A 86 14.06 -9.30 10.75
N ARG A 87 13.67 -9.33 9.46
CA ARG A 87 12.56 -10.17 8.94
C ARG A 87 11.28 -10.11 9.79
N ASN A 88 11.11 -9.04 10.55
CA ASN A 88 9.99 -8.82 11.47
C ASN A 88 9.30 -7.51 11.08
N LEU A 89 7.98 -7.45 11.13
CA LEU A 89 7.19 -6.27 10.77
C LEU A 89 7.33 -5.14 11.81
N PHE A 90 7.51 -5.48 13.09
CA PHE A 90 7.50 -4.48 14.17
C PHE A 90 8.73 -3.57 14.16
N VAL A 91 9.91 -4.12 13.87
CA VAL A 91 11.17 -3.35 13.91
C VAL A 91 11.23 -2.24 12.87
N PRO A 92 10.95 -2.46 11.56
CA PRO A 92 10.95 -1.37 10.59
C PRO A 92 9.90 -0.30 10.90
N VAL A 93 8.74 -0.66 11.48
CA VAL A 93 7.75 0.33 11.93
C VAL A 93 8.34 1.22 13.02
N LEU A 94 8.96 0.64 14.04
CA LEU A 94 9.61 1.38 15.12
C LEU A 94 10.76 2.25 14.62
N VAL A 95 11.63 1.72 13.77
CA VAL A 95 12.76 2.45 13.19
C VAL A 95 12.25 3.61 12.33
N GLY A 96 11.27 3.38 11.47
CA GLY A 96 10.69 4.43 10.64
C GLY A 96 10.05 5.55 11.45
N MET A 97 9.27 5.19 12.48
CA MET A 97 8.71 6.18 13.41
C MET A 97 9.81 6.97 14.12
N ALA A 98 10.84 6.30 14.65
CA ALA A 98 11.94 6.97 15.33
C ALA A 98 12.69 7.95 14.42
N VAL A 99 12.98 7.55 13.18
CA VAL A 99 13.71 8.40 12.21
C VAL A 99 12.87 9.60 11.80
N VAL A 100 11.56 9.43 11.56
CA VAL A 100 10.66 10.56 11.26
C VAL A 100 10.54 11.49 12.46
N ILE A 101 10.43 10.96 13.68
CA ILE A 101 10.36 11.79 14.90
C ILE A 101 11.64 12.62 15.06
N VAL A 102 12.81 11.99 14.98
CA VAL A 102 14.10 12.66 15.13
C VAL A 102 14.30 13.71 14.04
N GLY A 103 14.00 13.39 12.79
CA GLY A 103 14.16 14.36 11.72
C GLY A 103 13.17 15.52 11.80
N ARG A 104 11.94 15.28 12.27
CA ARG A 104 10.98 16.36 12.48
C ARG A 104 11.40 17.28 13.63
N LEU A 105 12.05 16.73 14.66
CA LEU A 105 12.64 17.49 15.77
C LEU A 105 13.86 18.34 15.36
N LEU A 106 14.64 17.88 14.38
CA LEU A 106 15.82 18.61 13.88
C LEU A 106 15.47 19.70 12.86
N MET A 107 14.29 19.64 12.25
CA MET A 107 13.83 20.55 11.20
C MET A 107 12.84 21.62 11.72
N VAL A 108 12.54 21.60 13.03
CA VAL A 108 11.81 22.64 13.79
C VAL A 108 12.82 23.59 14.41
#